data_AF-A0A7C3TNW4-F1
#
_entry.id   AF-A0A7C3TNW4-F1
#
_cell.length_a   1.000
_cell.length_b   1.000
_cell.length_c   1.000
_cell.angle_alpha   90.00
_cell.angle_beta   90.00
_cell.angle_gamma   90.00
#
_symmetry.space_group_name_H-M   'P 1'
#
loop_
_entity.id
_entity.type
_entity.pdbx_description
1 polymer ?
#
loop_
_entity_poly.entity_id
_entity_poly.type
_entity_poly.pdbx_seq_one_letter_code
_entity_poly.pdbx_strand_id
1 'polypeptide(L)' 'EKNGVWYIKDLGSTNGVFVNRKKISDETQLNDGDEVALGNALFVFKIETEK' A
#
# COMPACT_ATOMS: atom_id res chain seq x y z
N GLU A 1 -1.04 -11.24 -1.69
CA GLU A 1 -2.30 -11.18 -2.44
C GLU A 1 -3.22 -12.29 -1.93
N LYS A 2 -4.53 -12.07 -1.94
CA LYS A 2 -5.58 -13.03 -1.58
C LYS A 2 -6.64 -12.94 -2.67
N ASN A 3 -6.76 -13.94 -3.53
CA ASN A 3 -7.76 -14.01 -4.61
C ASN A 3 -7.71 -12.82 -5.59
N GLY A 4 -6.52 -12.43 -6.05
CA GLY A 4 -6.28 -11.29 -6.94
C GLY A 4 -6.29 -9.93 -6.23
N VAL A 5 -6.59 -9.88 -4.92
CA VAL A 5 -6.63 -8.65 -4.14
C VAL A 5 -5.34 -8.48 -3.36
N TRP A 6 -4.74 -7.29 -3.49
CA TRP A 6 -3.52 -6.92 -2.77
C TRP A 6 -3.85 -6.16 -1.49
N TYR A 7 -3.05 -6.40 -0.46
CA TYR A 7 -3.20 -5.76 0.84
C TYR A 7 -1.84 -5.29 1.34
N ILE A 8 -1.84 -4.20 2.09
CA ILE A 8 -0.69 -3.68 2.81
C ILE A 8 -1.02 -3.62 4.30
N LYS A 9 -0.02 -3.91 5.13
CA LYS A 9 -0.13 -3.85 6.59
C LYS A 9 1.16 -3.27 7.15
N ASP A 10 1.02 -2.32 8.08
CA ASP A 10 2.15 -1.83 8.87
C ASP A 10 2.51 -2.86 9.95
N LEU A 11 3.80 -3.15 10.11
CA LEU A 11 4.34 -4.14 11.07
C LEU A 11 4.96 -3.48 12.30
N GLY A 12 4.47 -2.29 12.68
CA GLY A 12 5.02 -1.50 13.78
C GLY A 12 6.20 -0.64 13.34
N SER A 13 6.15 -0.10 12.12
CA SER A 13 7.16 0.83 11.64
C SER A 13 7.23 2.10 12.49
N THR A 14 8.43 2.65 12.67
CA THR A 14 8.63 3.88 13.46
C THR A 14 7.87 5.08 12.89
N ASN A 15 7.82 5.20 11.56
CA ASN A 15 7.24 6.36 10.87
C ASN A 15 5.81 6.12 10.36
N GLY A 16 5.33 4.87 10.37
CA GLY A 16 4.05 4.49 9.81
C GLY A 16 4.08 4.22 8.30
N VAL A 17 3.00 3.60 7.85
CA VAL A 17 2.67 3.43 6.42
C VAL A 17 1.46 4.31 6.07
N PHE A 18 1.51 4.95 4.90
CA PHE A 18 0.41 5.77 4.39
C PHE A 18 -0.04 5.27 3.02
N VAL A 19 -1.35 5.24 2.80
CA VAL A 19 -1.96 5.00 1.48
C VAL A 19 -2.79 6.22 1.12
N ASN A 20 -2.54 6.81 -0.06
CA ASN A 20 -3.20 8.02 -0.54
C ASN A 20 -3.20 9.16 0.48
N ARG A 21 -2.03 9.41 1.10
CA ARG A 21 -1.78 10.42 2.14
C ARG A 21 -2.53 10.19 3.46
N LYS A 22 -3.15 9.03 3.66
CA LYS A 22 -3.81 8.64 4.91
C LYS A 22 -3.01 7.54 5.59
N LYS A 23 -2.69 7.72 6.88
CA LYS A 23 -2.02 6.69 7.69
C LYS A 23 -2.95 5.51 7.85
N ILE A 24 -2.46 4.30 7.59
CA ILE A 24 -3.24 3.08 7.82
C ILE A 24 -3.14 2.64 9.29
N SER A 25 -4.23 2.15 9.86
CA SER A 25 -4.25 1.55 11.20
C SER A 25 -4.23 0.02 11.16
N ASP A 26 -4.74 -0.57 10.09
CA ASP A 26 -4.96 -2.01 9.93
C ASP A 26 -4.60 -2.47 8.50
N GLU A 27 -4.71 -3.78 8.26
CA GLU A 27 -4.57 -4.35 6.91
C GLU A 27 -5.53 -3.61 5.95
N THR A 28 -4.96 -2.97 4.93
CA THR A 28 -5.69 -2.11 3.99
C THR A 28 -5.52 -2.67 2.59
N GLN A 29 -6.62 -2.78 1.84
CA GLN A 29 -6.57 -3.19 0.43
C GLN A 29 -5.85 -2.13 -0.42
N LEU A 30 -5.00 -2.58 -1.34
CA LEU A 30 -4.39 -1.75 -2.37
C LEU A 30 -5.10 -1.93 -3.71
N ASN A 31 -5.30 -0.83 -4.43
CA ASN A 31 -5.80 -0.79 -5.79
C ASN A 31 -4.74 -0.25 -6.74
N ASP A 32 -4.82 -0.60 -8.04
CA ASP A 32 -3.90 -0.05 -9.05
C ASP A 32 -3.89 1.49 -9.01
N GLY A 33 -2.69 2.06 -8.99
CA GLY A 33 -2.46 3.49 -8.93
C GLY A 33 -2.41 4.10 -7.53
N ASP A 34 -2.65 3.33 -6.45
CA ASP A 34 -2.56 3.86 -5.10
C ASP A 34 -1.15 4.37 -4.78
N GLU A 35 -1.08 5.57 -4.18
CA GLU A 35 0.17 6.12 -3.65
C GLU A 35 0.47 5.52 -2.27
N VAL A 36 1.64 4.92 -2.11
CA VAL A 36 2.09 4.33 -0.85
C VAL A 36 3.32 5.09 -0.35
N ALA A 37 3.25 5.63 0.86
CA ALA A 37 4.41 6.23 1.52
C ALA A 37 4.90 5.34 2.66
N LEU A 38 6.22 5.06 2.65
CA LEU A 38 6.95 4.32 3.66
C LEU A 38 8.03 5.23 4.24
N GLY A 39 7.76 5.87 5.38
CA GLY A 39 8.59 6.98 5.86
C GLY A 39 8.67 8.10 4.80
N ASN A 40 9.89 8.40 4.32
CA ASN A 40 10.12 9.46 3.33
C ASN A 40 10.11 8.96 1.87
N ALA A 41 9.91 7.65 1.65
CA ALA A 41 9.85 7.08 0.31
C ALA A 41 8.40 7.03 -0.19
N LEU A 42 8.17 7.48 -1.43
CA LEU A 42 6.86 7.49 -2.09
C LEU A 42 6.88 6.54 -3.29
N PHE A 43 5.89 5.67 -3.35
CA PHE A 43 5.71 4.67 -4.41
C PHE A 43 4.30 4.79 -5.01
N VAL A 44 4.13 4.32 -6.24
CA VAL A 44 2.82 4.07 -6.85
C VAL A 44 2.68 2.57 -7.01
N PHE A 45 1.62 1.99 -6.45
CA PHE A 45 1.33 0.58 -6.61
C PHE A 45 0.75 0.32 -8.00
N LYS A 46 1.33 -0.62 -8.74
CA LYS A 46 0.88 -0.99 -10.09
C LYS A 46 0.60 -2.48 -10.21
N ILE A 47 -0.57 -2.81 -10.75
CA ILE A 47 -0.96 -4.15 -11.14
C ILE A 47 -0.80 -4.24 -12.65
N GLU A 48 0.31 -4.83 -13.10
CA GLU A 48 0.43 -5.23 -14.49
C GLU A 48 -0.37 -6.51 -14.71
N THR A 49 -1.32 -6.45 -15.63
CA THR A 49 -1.92 -7.64 -16.22
C THR A 49 -1.11 -7.93 -17.48
N GLU A 50 -0.53 -9.14 -17.57
CA GLU A 50 0.00 -9.61 -18.85
C GLU A 50 -1.13 -9.58 -19.89
N LYS A 51 -0.83 -9.06 -21.08
CA LYS A 51 -1.72 -9.15 -22.24
C LYS A 51 -1.71 -10.55 -22.83
#